data_AF-A0A1H3P8S2-F1
#
_entry.id   AF-A0A1H3P8S2-F1
#
_cell.length_a   1.000
_cell.length_b   1.000
_cell.length_c   1.000
_cell.angle_alpha   90.00
_cell.angle_beta   90.00
_cell.angle_gamma   90.00
#
_symmetry.space_group_name_H-M   'P 1'
#
loop_
_entity.id
_entity.type
_entity.pdbx_description
1 polymer ?
#
loop_
_entity_poly.entity_id
_entity_poly.type
_entity_poly.pdbx_seq_one_letter_code
_entity_poly.pdbx_strand_id
1 'polypeptide(L)'
;MNSGTAGRLLAARGARLPAIRTGRLATWMLAALLTAAAWTLLAPPALGGQTSYVVTHGESMLPAFHTGDFALVREQPRYQVGDVIAYRSSTLHVVVLHRIIGTESDGLRTRGDHNNWTDPDLITPDEVIGRLWLHIPTIGSALTTLRTAAPAVLIAVATTATTALTAHGARRRRSHRKATPMHRNGSHPPASSLRFIGAVAVILGCALLLLSFRGATSEGPAVIGSVVHRIDVSYQAPADAEVYQGGELTTGDPVFTTLTPRVDVRVGYRVTGDVPEQAPGRLDLAARLSSPNGWQRLIPLGSTAVVSNGVTEVTGTLDLAQLQAVVDRVQRRTGSSGVGQQLDLVSTVTGRSATATGAVPQLPSVSFRFGDGQLVLDDGHHSRGAPVTRTATETVTAAASGGARVDFAGLSVAAWQVRAAGAVAVVLGALVGGVGLVGCRRDPLAGLTKPVITVTDHQQVATAVETSSLNGLLDLAHRYDWPVLHLPAPDESIYLERVC
;
A
#
# COMPACT_ATOMS: atom_id res chain seq x y z
N MET A 1 -69.85 -40.23 46.79
CA MET A 1 -68.58 -40.59 46.11
C MET A 1 -68.86 -40.54 44.61
N ASN A 2 -68.29 -39.69 43.77
CA ASN A 2 -67.03 -38.96 43.83
C ASN A 2 -67.25 -37.61 43.12
N SER A 3 -66.88 -36.51 43.77
CA SER A 3 -66.78 -35.18 43.17
C SER A 3 -65.76 -35.23 42.03
N GLY A 4 -66.23 -35.12 40.78
CA GLY A 4 -65.36 -34.96 39.63
C GLY A 4 -64.67 -33.60 39.70
N THR A 5 -63.39 -33.60 40.01
CA THR A 5 -62.51 -32.44 39.97
C THR A 5 -62.53 -31.85 38.56
N ALA A 6 -63.24 -30.72 38.40
CA ALA A 6 -63.17 -29.92 37.19
C ALA A 6 -61.76 -29.33 37.10
N GLY A 7 -60.91 -29.90 36.24
CA GLY A 7 -59.57 -29.37 35.98
C GLY A 7 -59.68 -27.94 35.47
N ARG A 8 -58.92 -27.02 36.08
CA ARG A 8 -58.84 -25.62 35.63
C ARG A 8 -57.74 -25.51 34.58
N LEU A 9 -57.96 -24.73 33.53
CA LEU A 9 -56.94 -24.41 32.54
C LEU A 9 -56.50 -22.96 32.71
N LEU A 10 -55.20 -22.67 32.59
CA LEU A 10 -54.71 -21.29 32.53
C LEU A 10 -54.66 -20.84 31.06
N ALA A 11 -55.22 -19.67 30.74
CA ALA A 11 -55.24 -19.13 29.39
C ALA A 11 -54.52 -17.78 29.34
N ALA A 12 -53.61 -17.60 28.37
CA ALA A 12 -52.95 -16.33 28.13
C ALA A 12 -53.21 -15.86 26.69
N ARG A 13 -53.57 -14.59 26.55
CA ARG A 13 -53.72 -13.89 25.26
C ARG A 13 -52.37 -13.31 24.81
N GLY A 14 -51.96 -13.61 23.58
CA GLY A 14 -50.72 -13.08 22.98
C GLY A 14 -50.90 -11.65 22.50
N ALA A 15 -50.20 -10.68 23.11
CA ALA A 15 -50.29 -9.26 22.74
C ALA A 15 -49.70 -8.94 21.35
N ARG A 16 -50.26 -7.90 20.70
CA ARG A 16 -49.81 -7.35 19.41
C ARG A 16 -48.33 -6.97 19.41
N LEU A 17 -47.68 -7.20 18.25
CA LEU A 17 -46.25 -7.03 17.99
C LEU A 17 -45.64 -5.77 18.66
N PRO A 18 -44.54 -5.90 19.43
CA PRO A 18 -43.88 -4.72 19.96
C PRO A 18 -43.28 -3.92 18.81
N ALA A 19 -43.65 -2.63 18.74
CA ALA A 19 -43.01 -1.66 17.86
C ALA A 19 -41.49 -1.73 18.06
N ILE A 20 -40.74 -1.80 16.96
CA ILE A 20 -39.28 -1.79 17.00
C ILE A 20 -38.87 -0.53 17.76
N ARG A 21 -38.33 -0.70 18.97
CA ARG A 21 -37.83 0.42 19.80
C ARG A 21 -36.87 1.25 18.95
N THR A 22 -37.31 2.44 18.54
CA THR A 22 -36.60 3.41 17.68
C THR A 22 -35.16 3.66 18.15
N GLY A 23 -34.91 3.56 19.45
CA GLY A 23 -33.57 3.65 20.03
C GLY A 23 -32.56 2.63 19.50
N ARG A 24 -32.96 1.40 19.15
CA ARG A 24 -32.04 0.39 18.60
C ARG A 24 -31.65 0.67 17.16
N LEU A 25 -32.58 1.18 16.34
CA LEU A 25 -32.29 1.62 14.98
C LEU A 25 -31.32 2.81 14.98
N ALA A 26 -31.53 3.76 15.90
CA ALA A 26 -30.61 4.87 16.10
C ALA A 26 -29.19 4.41 16.50
N THR A 27 -29.07 3.40 17.38
CA THR A 27 -27.75 2.84 17.73
C THR A 27 -27.06 2.18 16.53
N TRP A 28 -27.79 1.42 15.70
CA TRP A 28 -27.23 0.81 14.50
C TRP A 28 -26.84 1.85 13.45
N MET A 29 -27.64 2.90 13.26
CA MET A 29 -27.30 4.01 12.37
C MET A 29 -26.08 4.77 12.86
N LEU A 30 -25.97 5.03 14.17
CA LEU A 30 -24.79 5.68 14.75
C LEU A 30 -23.55 4.79 14.60
N ALA A 31 -23.66 3.49 14.86
CA ALA A 31 -22.56 2.55 14.67
C ALA A 31 -22.12 2.48 13.20
N ALA A 32 -23.07 2.45 12.25
CA ALA A 32 -22.78 2.48 10.83
C ALA A 32 -22.11 3.80 10.41
N LEU A 33 -22.58 4.94 10.91
CA LEU A 33 -21.99 6.25 10.66
C LEU A 33 -20.56 6.35 11.21
N LEU A 34 -20.33 5.90 12.45
CA LEU A 34 -19.00 5.87 13.06
C LEU A 34 -18.06 4.94 12.31
N THR A 35 -18.55 3.79 11.83
CA THR A 35 -17.75 2.85 11.04
C THR A 35 -17.40 3.43 9.67
N ALA A 36 -18.35 4.07 8.99
CA ALA A 36 -18.10 4.76 7.73
C ALA A 36 -17.11 5.93 7.92
N ALA A 37 -17.27 6.73 8.97
CA ALA A 37 -16.34 7.79 9.32
C ALA A 37 -14.93 7.22 9.59
N ALA A 38 -14.82 6.18 10.42
CA ALA A 38 -13.55 5.50 10.68
C ALA A 38 -12.93 4.92 9.40
N TRP A 39 -13.74 4.35 8.49
CA TRP A 39 -13.27 3.85 7.21
C TRP A 39 -12.70 4.98 6.35
N THR A 40 -13.45 6.06 6.13
CA THR A 40 -12.97 7.21 5.33
C THR A 40 -11.70 7.83 5.91
N LEU A 41 -11.58 7.90 7.24
CA LEU A 41 -10.44 8.50 7.93
C LEU A 41 -9.22 7.59 7.92
N LEU A 42 -9.37 6.29 8.18
CA LEU A 42 -8.23 5.40 8.36
C LEU A 42 -7.87 4.62 7.11
N ALA A 43 -8.80 4.35 6.20
CA ALA A 43 -8.52 3.48 5.06
C ALA A 43 -7.51 4.11 4.07
N PRO A 44 -6.74 3.27 3.35
CA PRO A 44 -5.86 3.74 2.29
C PRO A 44 -6.62 4.38 1.12
N PRO A 45 -5.99 5.31 0.38
CA PRO A 45 -6.57 5.93 -0.81
C PRO A 45 -7.07 4.94 -1.86
N ALA A 46 -6.37 3.80 -2.00
CA ALA A 46 -6.80 2.70 -2.89
C ALA A 46 -8.16 2.07 -2.52
N LEU A 47 -8.68 2.34 -1.32
CA LEU A 47 -9.98 1.86 -0.82
C LEU A 47 -10.97 3.01 -0.55
N GLY A 48 -10.70 4.20 -1.10
CA GLY A 48 -11.53 5.40 -0.94
C GLY A 48 -11.37 6.10 0.41
N GLY A 49 -10.29 5.81 1.16
CA GLY A 49 -9.93 6.56 2.37
C GLY A 49 -8.85 7.62 2.10
N GLN A 50 -8.31 8.21 3.16
CA GLN A 50 -7.39 9.37 3.06
C GLN A 50 -5.98 9.12 3.64
N THR A 51 -5.69 7.92 4.15
CA THR A 51 -4.48 7.68 4.96
C THR A 51 -3.58 6.60 4.37
N SER A 52 -2.34 6.96 4.05
CA SER A 52 -1.27 6.03 3.67
C SER A 52 -0.44 5.63 4.90
N TYR A 53 0.19 4.46 4.84
CA TYR A 53 0.95 3.88 5.95
C TYR A 53 2.42 3.69 5.58
N VAL A 54 3.32 4.18 6.43
CA VAL A 54 4.77 4.08 6.24
C VAL A 54 5.40 3.52 7.51
N VAL A 55 6.29 2.54 7.35
CA VAL A 55 7.12 2.03 8.45
C VAL A 55 8.48 2.69 8.34
N THR A 56 8.95 3.31 9.42
CA THR A 56 10.24 4.00 9.44
C THR A 56 11.39 3.00 9.55
N HIS A 57 12.45 3.26 8.80
CA HIS A 57 13.68 2.47 8.80
C HIS A 57 14.88 3.42 8.86
N GLY A 58 15.89 3.08 9.66
CA GLY A 58 17.10 3.88 9.83
C GLY A 58 17.04 4.89 10.98
N GLU A 59 18.03 5.78 11.00
CA GLU A 59 18.31 6.71 12.10
C GLU A 59 18.08 8.19 11.74
N SER A 60 17.71 8.48 10.48
CA SER A 60 17.69 9.85 9.93
C SER A 60 16.70 10.81 10.58
N MET A 61 15.70 10.28 11.30
CA MET A 61 14.64 11.04 11.97
C MET A 61 14.72 10.95 13.51
N LEU A 62 15.86 10.51 14.05
CA LEU A 62 16.11 10.53 15.50
C LEU A 62 16.18 11.97 16.05
N PRO A 63 15.77 12.20 17.32
CA PRO A 63 15.23 11.22 18.27
C PRO A 63 13.71 11.01 18.15
N ALA A 64 13.03 11.71 17.23
CA ALA A 64 11.56 11.70 17.16
C ALA A 64 10.99 10.38 16.60
N PHE A 65 11.70 9.74 15.66
CA PHE A 65 11.29 8.48 15.04
C PHE A 65 12.38 7.44 15.19
N HIS A 66 12.00 6.24 15.62
CA HIS A 66 12.87 5.09 15.73
C HIS A 66 12.57 4.08 14.61
N THR A 67 13.52 3.19 14.33
CA THR A 67 13.30 2.08 13.38
C THR A 67 12.17 1.18 13.88
N GLY A 68 11.21 0.89 13.01
CA GLY A 68 10.02 0.09 13.35
C GLY A 68 8.83 0.89 13.87
N ASP A 69 8.93 2.23 13.93
CA ASP A 69 7.78 3.08 14.20
C ASP A 69 6.83 3.13 13.00
N PHE A 70 5.57 3.45 13.29
CA PHE A 70 4.50 3.51 12.30
C PHE A 70 4.04 4.95 12.09
N ALA A 71 4.13 5.42 10.86
CA ALA A 71 3.70 6.76 10.46
C ALA A 71 2.48 6.67 9.54
N LEU A 72 1.41 7.35 9.93
CA LEU A 72 0.23 7.55 9.09
C LEU A 72 0.39 8.90 8.40
N VAL A 73 0.31 8.91 7.08
CA VAL A 73 0.47 10.12 6.27
C VAL A 73 -0.78 10.38 5.45
N ARG A 74 -1.12 11.65 5.24
CA ARG A 74 -2.27 12.08 4.45
C ARG A 74 -1.87 13.13 3.44
N GLU A 75 -2.39 12.99 2.23
CA GLU A 75 -2.22 14.01 1.20
C GLU A 75 -2.80 15.34 1.68
N GLN A 76 -2.09 16.43 1.41
CA GLN A 76 -2.54 17.79 1.73
C GLN A 76 -2.49 18.66 0.47
N PRO A 77 -3.42 19.61 0.31
CA PRO A 77 -3.39 20.54 -0.82
C PRO A 77 -2.14 21.44 -0.83
N ARG A 78 -1.53 21.64 0.35
CA ARG A 78 -0.34 22.47 0.55
C ARG A 78 0.52 21.87 1.66
N TYR A 79 1.82 21.91 1.45
CA TYR A 79 2.84 21.52 2.44
C TYR A 79 3.65 22.75 2.84
N GLN A 80 4.04 22.85 4.11
CA GLN A 80 4.74 24.01 4.64
C GLN A 80 6.10 23.62 5.22
N VAL A 81 7.00 24.61 5.30
CA VAL A 81 8.28 24.45 6.01
C VAL A 81 8.01 24.04 7.45
N GLY A 82 8.68 22.98 7.89
CA GLY A 82 8.50 22.34 9.20
C GLY A 82 7.66 21.07 9.16
N ASP A 83 6.91 20.79 8.08
CA ASP A 83 6.12 19.58 7.96
C ASP A 83 7.00 18.34 7.75
N VAL A 84 6.66 17.24 8.43
CA VAL A 84 7.23 15.92 8.14
C VAL A 84 6.38 15.28 7.05
N ILE A 85 6.99 14.90 5.94
CA ILE A 85 6.31 14.34 4.77
C ILE A 85 6.93 13.00 4.40
N ALA A 86 6.09 12.08 3.90
CA ALA A 86 6.56 10.91 3.19
C ALA A 86 6.51 11.19 1.69
N TYR A 87 7.60 10.89 0.99
CA TYR A 87 7.70 11.09 -0.46
C TYR A 87 8.50 9.94 -1.09
N ARG A 88 8.40 9.80 -2.41
CA ARG A 88 9.22 8.86 -3.16
C ARG A 88 10.51 9.56 -3.57
N SER A 89 11.66 9.09 -3.08
CA SER A 89 12.95 9.62 -3.51
C SER A 89 13.31 9.04 -4.88
N SER A 90 13.59 9.92 -5.85
CA SER A 90 14.09 9.53 -7.16
C SER A 90 15.52 9.00 -7.09
N THR A 91 16.34 9.53 -6.17
CA THR A 91 17.74 9.11 -5.99
C THR A 91 17.86 7.79 -5.23
N LEU A 92 17.05 7.57 -4.20
CA LEU A 92 17.15 6.37 -3.34
C LEU A 92 16.17 5.25 -3.73
N HIS A 93 15.22 5.50 -4.63
CA HIS A 93 14.18 4.57 -5.07
C HIS A 93 13.35 3.93 -3.93
N VAL A 94 13.28 4.61 -2.78
CA VAL A 94 12.52 4.18 -1.61
C VAL A 94 11.61 5.32 -1.12
N VAL A 95 10.63 4.95 -0.29
CA VAL A 95 9.80 5.95 0.41
C VAL A 95 10.60 6.49 1.59
N VAL A 96 10.83 7.80 1.58
CA VAL A 96 11.60 8.52 2.61
C VAL A 96 10.65 9.39 3.42
N LEU A 97 10.87 9.46 4.73
CA LEU A 97 10.12 10.32 5.66
C LEU A 97 11.06 11.37 6.23
N HIS A 98 10.98 12.62 5.77
CA HIS A 98 11.85 13.72 6.23
C HIS A 98 11.07 15.03 6.41
N ARG A 99 11.71 16.02 7.03
CA ARG A 99 11.11 17.33 7.30
C ARG A 99 11.41 18.33 6.20
N ILE A 100 10.41 19.11 5.78
CA ILE A 100 10.59 20.22 4.87
C ILE A 100 11.35 21.33 5.60
N ILE A 101 12.50 21.72 5.08
CA ILE A 101 13.33 22.81 5.62
C ILE A 101 13.28 24.09 4.77
N GLY A 102 12.77 24.00 3.54
CA GLY A 102 12.65 25.14 2.65
C GLY A 102 11.78 24.85 1.44
N THR A 103 11.31 25.90 0.80
CA THR A 103 10.55 25.87 -0.45
C THR A 103 11.34 26.62 -1.52
N GLU A 104 11.57 26.01 -2.67
CA GLU A 104 12.15 26.66 -3.87
C GLU A 104 11.07 26.80 -4.96
N SER A 105 11.41 27.47 -6.07
CA SER A 105 10.45 27.77 -7.16
C SER A 105 9.73 26.53 -7.69
N ASP A 106 10.43 25.39 -7.73
CA ASP A 106 9.97 24.17 -8.40
C ASP A 106 9.86 22.96 -7.46
N GLY A 107 10.01 23.14 -6.14
CA GLY A 107 9.86 22.02 -5.20
C GLY A 107 10.22 22.30 -3.74
N LEU A 108 10.18 21.24 -2.95
CA LEU A 108 10.37 21.23 -1.50
C LEU A 108 11.76 20.68 -1.17
N ARG A 109 12.52 21.39 -0.34
CA ARG A 109 13.77 20.88 0.23
C ARG A 109 13.48 20.13 1.51
N THR A 110 13.93 18.88 1.59
CA THR A 110 13.76 18.03 2.75
C THR A 110 15.09 17.73 3.44
N ARG A 111 15.01 17.44 4.75
CA ARG A 111 16.14 17.00 5.55
C ARG A 111 15.65 16.08 6.67
N GLY A 112 16.39 14.99 6.92
CA GLY A 112 16.19 14.20 8.14
C GLY A 112 16.53 15.00 9.40
N ASP A 113 15.74 14.85 10.46
CA ASP A 113 15.94 15.58 11.72
C ASP A 113 17.31 15.29 12.37
N HIS A 114 17.87 14.10 12.15
CA HIS A 114 19.19 13.69 12.64
C HIS A 114 20.32 13.94 11.64
N ASN A 115 20.01 14.20 10.37
CA ASN A 115 21.02 14.35 9.33
C ASN A 115 21.69 15.73 9.41
N ASN A 116 23.01 15.80 9.22
CA ASN A 116 23.75 17.06 9.13
C ASN A 116 23.84 17.61 7.68
N TRP A 117 23.31 16.87 6.70
CA TRP A 117 23.22 17.24 5.29
C TRP A 117 21.76 17.33 4.86
N THR A 118 21.46 18.21 3.89
CA THR A 118 20.15 18.30 3.21
C THR A 118 20.02 17.20 2.17
N ASP A 119 18.80 16.70 1.95
CA ASP A 119 18.58 15.70 0.91
C ASP A 119 18.92 16.27 -0.48
N PRO A 120 19.52 15.46 -1.38
CA PRO A 120 19.91 15.91 -2.70
C PRO A 120 18.71 16.15 -3.63
N ASP A 121 17.59 15.48 -3.36
CA ASP A 121 16.37 15.56 -4.17
C ASP A 121 15.60 16.84 -3.86
N LEU A 122 15.14 17.53 -4.90
CA LEU A 122 14.14 18.59 -4.78
C LEU A 122 12.76 17.98 -5.06
N ILE A 123 11.90 17.94 -4.04
CA ILE A 123 10.66 17.16 -4.10
C ILE A 123 9.52 18.00 -4.66
N THR A 124 9.00 17.60 -5.81
CA THR A 124 7.80 18.22 -6.37
C THR A 124 6.56 17.82 -5.56
N PRO A 125 5.50 18.65 -5.49
CA PRO A 125 4.27 18.30 -4.77
C PRO A 125 3.66 16.94 -5.17
N ASP A 126 3.83 16.53 -6.43
CA ASP A 126 3.30 15.27 -6.98
C ASP A 126 4.06 14.02 -6.48
N GLU A 127 5.29 14.19 -6.00
CA GLU A 127 6.11 13.10 -5.44
C GLU A 127 5.83 12.87 -3.95
N VAL A 128 5.07 13.78 -3.31
CA VAL A 128 4.68 13.69 -1.91
C VAL A 128 3.51 12.72 -1.76
N ILE A 129 3.72 11.67 -0.97
CA ILE A 129 2.67 10.69 -0.62
C ILE A 129 1.72 11.30 0.42
N GLY A 130 2.24 12.13 1.33
CA GLY A 130 1.44 12.87 2.28
C GLY A 130 2.24 13.44 3.45
N ARG A 131 1.58 14.32 4.21
CA ARG A 131 2.07 14.86 5.47
C ARG A 131 1.79 13.88 6.61
N LEU A 132 2.74 13.75 7.52
CA LEU A 132 2.57 13.02 8.76
C LEU A 132 1.34 13.54 9.52
N TRP A 133 0.41 12.62 9.79
CA TRP A 133 -0.78 12.87 10.57
C TRP A 133 -0.68 12.26 11.96
N LEU A 134 -0.18 11.03 12.06
CA LEU A 134 -0.04 10.32 13.34
C LEU A 134 1.24 9.49 13.36
N HIS A 135 1.98 9.56 14.46
CA HIS A 135 3.12 8.71 14.75
C HIS A 135 2.76 7.76 15.90
N ILE A 136 3.02 6.48 15.70
CA ILE A 136 2.77 5.44 16.70
C ILE A 136 4.08 4.68 16.95
N PRO A 137 4.69 4.85 18.13
CA PRO A 137 5.95 4.18 18.45
C PRO A 137 5.77 2.66 18.49
N THR A 138 6.78 1.89 18.06
CA THR A 138 6.94 0.43 18.28
C THR A 138 5.84 -0.51 17.72
N ILE A 139 4.73 0.02 17.19
CA ILE A 139 3.61 -0.80 16.68
C ILE A 139 3.88 -1.35 15.28
N GLY A 140 4.80 -0.78 14.50
CA GLY A 140 5.10 -1.24 13.14
C GLY A 140 5.50 -2.71 13.09
N SER A 141 6.33 -3.17 14.05
CA SER A 141 6.75 -4.57 14.18
C SER A 141 5.64 -5.51 14.66
N ALA A 142 4.75 -5.04 15.54
CA ALA A 142 3.60 -5.81 16.00
C ALA A 142 2.55 -5.97 14.88
N LEU A 143 2.32 -4.92 14.08
CA LEU A 143 1.37 -4.94 12.97
C LEU A 143 1.85 -5.83 11.81
N THR A 144 3.16 -5.87 11.52
CA THR A 144 3.72 -6.80 10.53
C THR A 144 3.54 -8.25 10.98
N THR A 145 3.77 -8.55 12.27
CA THR A 145 3.56 -9.87 12.87
C THR A 145 2.08 -10.27 12.89
N LEU A 146 1.18 -9.33 13.17
CA LEU A 146 -0.27 -9.58 13.14
C LEU A 146 -0.77 -9.81 11.71
N ARG A 147 -0.24 -9.09 10.72
CA ARG A 147 -0.56 -9.30 9.29
C ARG A 147 -0.08 -10.67 8.79
N THR A 148 1.00 -11.21 9.35
CA THR A 148 1.49 -12.55 9.05
C THR A 148 0.76 -13.68 9.79
N ALA A 149 0.15 -13.43 10.96
CA ALA A 149 -0.53 -14.47 11.76
C ALA A 149 -2.07 -14.45 11.69
N ALA A 150 -2.71 -13.30 11.48
CA ALA A 150 -4.17 -13.13 11.60
C ALA A 150 -5.02 -14.04 10.69
N PRO A 151 -4.67 -14.30 9.41
CA PRO A 151 -5.45 -15.20 8.56
C PRO A 151 -5.45 -16.65 9.07
N ALA A 152 -4.30 -17.12 9.57
CA ALA A 152 -4.17 -18.47 10.11
C ALA A 152 -5.01 -18.65 11.39
N VAL A 153 -5.02 -17.64 12.26
CA VAL A 153 -5.82 -17.65 13.49
C VAL A 153 -7.33 -17.61 13.17
N LEU A 154 -7.76 -16.78 12.21
CA LEU A 154 -9.17 -16.71 11.81
C LEU A 154 -9.67 -18.01 11.17
N ILE A 155 -8.83 -18.67 10.34
CA ILE A 155 -9.15 -19.99 9.78
C ILE A 155 -9.21 -21.04 10.89
N ALA A 156 -8.27 -21.03 11.84
CA ALA A 156 -8.26 -21.96 12.97
C ALA A 156 -9.50 -21.78 13.89
N VAL A 157 -9.94 -20.55 14.12
CA VAL A 157 -11.17 -20.28 14.88
C VAL A 157 -12.41 -20.74 14.11
N ALA A 158 -12.45 -20.54 12.79
CA ALA A 158 -13.56 -21.01 11.96
C ALA A 158 -13.67 -22.55 11.91
N THR A 159 -12.53 -23.25 11.82
CA THR A 159 -12.49 -24.73 11.79
C THR A 159 -12.76 -25.36 13.16
N THR A 160 -12.28 -24.75 14.24
CA THR A 160 -12.60 -25.20 15.61
C THR A 160 -14.07 -24.93 15.97
N ALA A 161 -14.63 -23.80 15.57
CA ALA A 161 -16.06 -23.50 15.77
C ALA A 161 -16.96 -24.49 15.00
N THR A 162 -16.61 -24.86 13.76
CA THR A 162 -17.38 -25.83 12.97
C THR A 162 -17.30 -27.25 13.53
N THR A 163 -16.13 -27.71 14.00
CA THR A 163 -15.95 -29.05 14.59
C THR A 163 -16.58 -29.20 15.97
N ALA A 164 -16.53 -28.17 16.83
CA ALA A 164 -17.21 -28.19 18.12
C ALA A 164 -18.74 -28.33 17.99
N LEU A 165 -19.31 -27.81 16.89
CA LEU A 165 -20.74 -27.83 16.61
C LEU A 165 -21.23 -29.15 16.01
N THR A 166 -20.44 -29.81 15.15
CA THR A 166 -20.77 -31.16 14.67
C THR A 166 -20.73 -32.18 15.80
N ALA A 167 -19.80 -32.03 16.75
CA ALA A 167 -19.73 -32.84 17.96
C ALA A 167 -20.92 -32.61 18.91
N HIS A 168 -21.37 -31.36 19.08
CA HIS A 168 -22.56 -31.03 19.88
C HIS A 168 -23.88 -31.50 19.24
N GLY A 169 -24.00 -31.40 17.91
CA GLY A 169 -25.15 -31.91 17.15
C GLY A 169 -25.23 -33.44 17.16
N ALA A 170 -24.09 -34.14 17.10
CA ALA A 170 -24.02 -35.60 17.15
C ALA A 170 -24.36 -36.16 18.54
N ARG A 171 -23.93 -35.50 19.63
CA ARG A 171 -24.30 -35.89 21.00
C ARG A 171 -25.80 -35.77 21.27
N ARG A 172 -26.47 -34.75 20.73
CA ARG A 172 -27.95 -34.62 20.85
C ARG A 172 -28.71 -35.65 20.02
N ARG A 173 -28.21 -36.08 18.85
CA ARG A 173 -28.86 -37.11 18.01
C ARG A 173 -28.83 -38.51 18.63
N ARG A 174 -27.82 -38.86 19.44
CA ARG A 174 -27.80 -40.15 20.14
C ARG A 174 -28.85 -40.26 21.26
N SER A 175 -29.33 -39.14 21.81
CA SER A 175 -30.35 -39.15 22.87
C SER A 175 -31.80 -39.32 22.37
N HIS A 176 -32.06 -39.12 21.06
CA HIS A 176 -33.44 -39.07 20.51
C HIS A 176 -33.84 -40.25 19.61
N ARG A 177 -33.10 -41.36 19.62
CA ARG A 177 -33.39 -42.54 18.77
C ARG A 177 -34.55 -43.42 19.28
N LYS A 178 -35.52 -42.85 20.01
CA LYS A 178 -36.79 -43.48 20.41
C LYS A 178 -37.96 -42.50 20.25
N ALA A 179 -38.25 -42.07 19.03
CA ALA A 179 -39.57 -41.51 18.69
C ALA A 179 -39.76 -41.57 17.16
N THR A 180 -40.85 -42.18 16.74
CA THR A 180 -41.31 -42.35 15.35
C THR A 180 -41.61 -40.99 14.70
N PRO A 181 -41.32 -40.76 13.40
CA PRO A 181 -41.46 -39.44 12.80
C PRO A 181 -42.91 -39.17 12.37
N MET A 182 -43.47 -38.02 12.77
CA MET A 182 -44.71 -37.48 12.21
C MET A 182 -44.39 -36.26 11.33
N HIS A 183 -45.12 -36.16 10.23
CA HIS A 183 -44.89 -35.34 9.05
C HIS A 183 -44.83 -33.82 9.38
N ARG A 184 -43.76 -33.14 8.96
CA ARG A 184 -43.57 -31.68 9.13
C ARG A 184 -43.39 -31.05 7.75
N ASN A 185 -44.46 -30.44 7.22
CA ASN A 185 -44.40 -29.63 6.01
C ASN A 185 -44.11 -28.16 6.38
N GLY A 186 -43.10 -27.58 5.72
CA GLY A 186 -42.64 -26.20 5.95
C GLY A 186 -41.18 -26.16 6.41
N SER A 187 -40.24 -26.44 5.51
CA SER A 187 -38.80 -26.40 5.77
C SER A 187 -38.25 -24.98 5.71
N HIS A 188 -38.62 -24.12 6.66
CA HIS A 188 -37.82 -22.93 6.93
C HIS A 188 -36.64 -23.34 7.82
N PRO A 189 -35.38 -23.02 7.45
CA PRO A 189 -34.25 -23.25 8.33
C PRO A 189 -34.50 -22.50 9.66
N PRO A 190 -34.26 -23.14 10.83
CA PRO A 190 -34.47 -22.48 12.11
C PRO A 190 -33.66 -21.18 12.17
N ALA A 191 -34.21 -20.11 12.73
CA ALA A 191 -33.56 -18.78 12.74
C ALA A 191 -32.13 -18.80 13.35
N SER A 192 -31.81 -19.81 14.17
CA SER A 192 -30.45 -20.07 14.68
C SER A 192 -29.46 -20.56 13.62
N SER A 193 -29.88 -21.33 12.61
CA SER A 193 -28.99 -21.77 11.53
C SER A 193 -28.68 -20.64 10.54
N LEU A 194 -29.65 -19.76 10.26
CA LEU A 194 -29.44 -18.55 9.44
C LEU A 194 -28.42 -17.59 10.10
N ARG A 195 -28.49 -17.39 11.42
CA ARG A 195 -27.49 -16.61 12.17
C ARG A 195 -26.08 -17.17 12.04
N PHE A 196 -25.96 -18.50 12.13
CA PHE A 196 -24.66 -19.17 12.04
C PHE A 196 -24.08 -19.08 10.63
N ILE A 197 -24.89 -19.34 9.59
CA ILE A 197 -24.48 -19.21 8.19
C ILE A 197 -24.02 -17.77 7.91
N GLY A 198 -24.76 -16.77 8.42
CA GLY A 198 -24.39 -15.37 8.31
C GLY A 198 -23.04 -15.04 8.97
N ALA A 199 -22.82 -15.50 10.20
CA ALA A 199 -21.57 -15.27 10.93
C ALA A 199 -20.36 -15.92 10.26
N VAL A 200 -20.49 -17.17 9.78
CA VAL A 200 -19.42 -17.87 9.07
C VAL A 200 -19.08 -17.17 7.75
N ALA A 201 -20.08 -16.71 6.99
CA ALA A 201 -19.88 -15.98 5.75
C ALA A 201 -19.15 -14.64 5.98
N VAL A 202 -19.46 -13.92 7.06
CA VAL A 202 -18.74 -12.69 7.44
C VAL A 202 -17.29 -12.99 7.80
N ILE A 203 -17.02 -14.01 8.62
CA ILE A 203 -15.66 -14.39 9.01
C ILE A 203 -14.82 -14.79 7.78
N LEU A 204 -15.40 -15.60 6.87
CA LEU A 204 -14.73 -16.02 5.64
C LEU A 204 -14.49 -14.83 4.70
N GLY A 205 -15.46 -13.92 4.57
CA GLY A 205 -15.32 -12.69 3.79
C GLY A 205 -14.23 -11.77 4.32
N CYS A 206 -14.15 -11.58 5.65
CA CYS A 206 -13.07 -10.84 6.30
C CYS A 206 -11.70 -11.50 6.08
N ALA A 207 -11.61 -12.83 6.14
CA ALA A 207 -10.38 -13.56 5.87
C ALA A 207 -9.90 -13.36 4.42
N LEU A 208 -10.81 -13.40 3.43
CA LEU A 208 -10.50 -13.12 2.02
C LEU A 208 -10.02 -11.67 1.82
N LEU A 209 -10.67 -10.70 2.47
CA LEU A 209 -10.26 -9.30 2.43
C LEU A 209 -8.84 -9.15 3.00
N LEU A 210 -8.53 -9.76 4.14
CA LEU A 210 -7.19 -9.75 4.74
C LEU A 210 -6.14 -10.43 3.83
N LEU A 211 -6.50 -11.54 3.19
CA LEU A 211 -5.61 -12.24 2.26
C LEU A 211 -5.30 -11.39 1.02
N SER A 212 -6.25 -10.57 0.56
CA SER A 212 -6.03 -9.65 -0.56
C SER A 212 -4.96 -8.58 -0.31
N PHE A 213 -4.64 -8.31 0.96
CA PHE A 213 -3.55 -7.41 1.34
C PHE A 213 -2.18 -8.09 1.35
N ARG A 214 -2.10 -9.43 1.23
CA ARG A 214 -0.80 -10.11 1.08
C ARG A 214 -0.24 -10.02 -0.34
N GLY A 215 -1.11 -9.92 -1.35
CA GLY A 215 -0.73 -9.84 -2.76
C GLY A 215 -0.15 -8.50 -3.23
N ALA A 216 0.42 -7.69 -2.32
CA ALA A 216 1.03 -6.41 -2.65
C ALA A 216 2.56 -6.51 -2.62
N THR A 217 3.11 -7.49 -3.32
CA THR A 217 4.42 -7.35 -3.93
C THR A 217 4.14 -7.35 -5.42
N SER A 218 4.04 -6.16 -6.00
CA SER A 218 4.27 -6.01 -7.43
C SER A 218 5.58 -6.76 -7.69
N GLU A 219 5.57 -7.81 -8.51
CA GLU A 219 6.81 -8.20 -9.17
C GLU A 219 7.36 -6.90 -9.76
N GLY A 220 8.60 -6.57 -9.39
CA GLY A 220 9.24 -5.36 -9.90
C GLY A 220 9.12 -5.35 -11.42
N PRO A 221 9.17 -4.16 -12.06
CA PRO A 221 9.14 -4.04 -13.50
C PRO A 221 10.02 -5.12 -14.14
N ALA A 222 9.43 -6.04 -14.91
CA ALA A 222 10.18 -7.15 -15.48
C ALA A 222 11.27 -6.58 -16.38
N VAL A 223 12.53 -6.98 -16.15
CA VAL A 223 13.64 -6.62 -17.02
C VAL A 223 13.42 -7.34 -18.35
N ILE A 224 13.07 -6.59 -19.37
CA ILE A 224 12.78 -7.11 -20.72
C ILE A 224 13.98 -6.96 -21.67
N GLY A 225 15.01 -6.23 -21.27
CA GLY A 225 16.23 -6.08 -22.05
C GLY A 225 17.28 -5.24 -21.34
N SER A 226 18.40 -5.02 -22.02
CA SER A 226 19.46 -4.12 -21.57
C SER A 226 19.98 -3.30 -22.72
N VAL A 227 20.32 -2.06 -22.43
CA VAL A 227 20.88 -1.09 -23.37
C VAL A 227 22.28 -0.75 -22.92
N VAL A 228 23.22 -0.72 -23.85
CA VAL A 228 24.57 -0.25 -23.60
C VAL A 228 24.71 1.12 -24.23
N HIS A 229 24.99 2.11 -23.39
CA HIS A 229 25.38 3.46 -23.76
C HIS A 229 26.90 3.49 -23.88
N ARG A 230 27.42 3.88 -25.04
CA ARG A 230 28.84 4.06 -25.31
C ARG A 230 29.12 5.53 -25.59
N ILE A 231 30.15 6.05 -24.95
CA ILE A 231 30.67 7.40 -25.15
C ILE A 231 32.12 7.30 -25.57
N ASP A 232 32.48 7.96 -26.66
CA ASP A 232 33.84 8.10 -27.15
C ASP A 232 34.23 9.58 -27.10
N VAL A 233 35.15 9.94 -26.21
CA VAL A 233 35.61 11.32 -26.00
C VAL A 233 36.97 11.52 -26.63
N SER A 234 37.13 12.56 -27.43
CA SER A 234 38.42 13.00 -27.97
C SER A 234 38.60 14.50 -27.74
N TYR A 235 39.84 14.95 -27.62
CA TYR A 235 40.16 16.37 -27.52
C TYR A 235 41.36 16.72 -28.39
N GLN A 236 41.34 17.93 -28.93
CA GLN A 236 42.40 18.46 -29.77
C GLN A 236 42.50 19.98 -29.68
N ALA A 237 43.68 20.52 -29.96
CA ALA A 237 43.86 21.95 -30.11
C ALA A 237 45.12 22.26 -30.94
N PRO A 238 45.17 23.38 -31.66
CA PRO A 238 46.43 23.93 -32.14
C PRO A 238 47.38 24.17 -30.96
N ALA A 239 48.64 23.82 -31.11
CA ALA A 239 49.60 23.92 -30.02
C ALA A 239 51.01 24.30 -30.52
N ASP A 240 51.86 24.71 -29.58
CA ASP A 240 53.24 25.05 -29.88
C ASP A 240 54.01 23.81 -30.31
N ALA A 241 54.64 23.85 -31.49
CA ALA A 241 55.39 22.74 -32.06
C ALA A 241 56.66 22.40 -31.27
N GLU A 242 57.18 23.33 -30.44
CA GLU A 242 58.30 23.06 -29.54
C GLU A 242 57.90 22.13 -28.38
N VAL A 243 56.63 22.17 -27.96
CA VAL A 243 56.11 21.38 -26.84
C VAL A 243 55.34 20.14 -27.31
N TYR A 244 54.57 20.27 -28.39
CA TYR A 244 53.73 19.21 -28.93
C TYR A 244 54.23 18.78 -30.31
N GLN A 245 54.60 17.51 -30.44
CA GLN A 245 55.07 16.96 -31.69
C GLN A 245 53.99 17.07 -32.78
N GLY A 246 54.29 17.81 -33.85
CA GLY A 246 53.38 18.07 -34.96
C GLY A 246 52.56 19.36 -34.84
N GLY A 247 52.77 20.18 -33.80
CA GLY A 247 52.06 21.46 -33.62
C GLY A 247 50.58 21.31 -33.28
N GLU A 248 50.16 20.12 -32.85
CA GLU A 248 48.79 19.81 -32.46
C GLU A 248 48.80 19.01 -31.16
N LEU A 249 48.01 19.48 -30.20
CA LEU A 249 47.62 18.76 -29.00
C LEU A 249 46.55 17.75 -29.38
N THR A 250 46.70 16.49 -28.95
CA THR A 250 45.72 15.43 -29.23
C THR A 250 45.35 14.64 -27.97
N THR A 251 44.26 13.87 -28.03
CA THR A 251 43.78 13.04 -26.91
C THR A 251 44.91 12.21 -26.29
N GLY A 252 45.01 12.23 -24.97
CA GLY A 252 46.09 11.60 -24.19
C GLY A 252 47.27 12.53 -23.87
N ASP A 253 47.47 13.61 -24.62
CA ASP A 253 48.50 14.59 -24.31
C ASP A 253 48.12 15.43 -23.06
N PRO A 254 49.07 15.78 -22.17
CA PRO A 254 48.82 16.75 -21.12
C PRO A 254 48.62 18.13 -21.74
N VAL A 255 47.60 18.87 -21.29
CA VAL A 255 47.32 20.22 -21.79
C VAL A 255 47.97 21.26 -20.89
N PHE A 256 48.89 22.05 -21.43
CA PHE A 256 49.48 23.19 -20.73
C PHE A 256 48.63 24.44 -20.96
N THR A 257 47.91 24.87 -19.93
CA THR A 257 46.87 25.93 -20.00
C THR A 257 47.40 27.28 -20.47
N THR A 258 48.68 27.58 -20.23
CA THR A 258 49.33 28.82 -20.69
C THR A 258 49.51 28.87 -22.21
N LEU A 259 49.78 27.72 -22.82
CA LEU A 259 50.03 27.60 -24.27
C LEU A 259 48.72 27.38 -25.03
N THR A 260 47.81 26.64 -24.42
CA THR A 260 46.55 26.23 -25.04
C THR A 260 45.38 26.64 -24.13
N PRO A 261 44.89 27.89 -24.23
CA PRO A 261 43.81 28.37 -23.37
C PRO A 261 42.44 27.81 -23.75
N ARG A 262 42.31 27.22 -24.94
CA ARG A 262 41.08 26.61 -25.45
C ARG A 262 41.37 25.25 -26.06
N VAL A 263 40.54 24.27 -25.71
CA VAL A 263 40.63 22.91 -26.24
C VAL A 263 39.29 22.50 -26.81
N ASP A 264 39.28 22.00 -28.04
CA ASP A 264 38.08 21.44 -28.65
C ASP A 264 37.91 19.99 -28.21
N VAL A 265 36.71 19.68 -27.73
CA VAL A 265 36.32 18.37 -27.24
C VAL A 265 35.22 17.85 -28.17
N ARG A 266 35.37 16.61 -28.62
CA ARG A 266 34.37 15.90 -29.41
C ARG A 266 33.92 14.67 -28.66
N VAL A 267 32.60 14.52 -28.52
CA VAL A 267 31.95 13.42 -27.82
C VAL A 267 31.03 12.70 -28.78
N GLY A 268 31.40 11.48 -29.16
CA GLY A 268 30.54 10.56 -29.89
C GLY A 268 29.70 9.74 -28.91
N TYR A 269 28.40 9.63 -29.17
CA TYR A 269 27.47 8.83 -28.39
C TYR A 269 26.83 7.77 -29.27
N ARG A 270 26.81 6.52 -28.78
CA ARG A 270 26.14 5.40 -29.43
C ARG A 270 25.39 4.54 -28.42
N VAL A 271 24.18 4.15 -28.77
CA VAL A 271 23.33 3.27 -27.99
C VAL A 271 23.12 1.96 -28.74
N THR A 272 23.38 0.83 -28.09
CA THR A 272 23.19 -0.52 -28.66
C THR A 272 22.37 -1.38 -27.71
N GLY A 273 21.39 -2.13 -28.21
CA GLY A 273 20.58 -3.05 -27.41
C GLY A 273 19.21 -3.34 -28.03
N ASP A 274 18.49 -4.28 -27.43
CA ASP A 274 17.15 -4.70 -27.87
C ASP A 274 16.09 -3.75 -27.31
N VAL A 275 15.85 -2.65 -28.02
CA VAL A 275 14.91 -1.61 -27.60
C VAL A 275 14.00 -1.24 -28.76
N PRO A 276 12.68 -1.09 -28.55
CA PRO A 276 11.80 -0.50 -29.55
C PRO A 276 12.26 0.92 -29.90
N GLU A 277 12.03 1.30 -31.16
CA GLU A 277 12.27 2.60 -31.80
C GLU A 277 12.67 3.72 -30.82
N GLN A 278 13.97 4.05 -30.80
CA GLN A 278 14.52 5.03 -29.87
C GLN A 278 13.98 6.42 -30.21
N ALA A 279 13.26 7.01 -29.25
CA ALA A 279 12.74 8.36 -29.41
C ALA A 279 13.90 9.36 -29.60
N PRO A 280 13.69 10.43 -30.39
CA PRO A 280 14.69 11.48 -30.54
C PRO A 280 15.02 12.10 -29.18
N GLY A 281 16.32 12.21 -28.90
CA GLY A 281 16.86 12.82 -27.69
C GLY A 281 17.77 14.00 -27.99
N ARG A 282 18.29 14.65 -26.96
CA ARG A 282 19.32 15.68 -27.03
C ARG A 282 20.48 15.30 -26.14
N LEU A 283 21.69 15.35 -26.70
CA LEU A 283 22.93 15.17 -25.97
C LEU A 283 23.49 16.55 -25.64
N ASP A 284 23.61 16.84 -24.35
CA ASP A 284 24.21 18.05 -23.80
C ASP A 284 25.58 17.73 -23.20
N LEU A 285 26.54 18.64 -23.41
CA LEU A 285 27.90 18.51 -22.89
C LEU A 285 28.23 19.62 -21.88
N ALA A 286 28.78 19.22 -20.73
CA ALA A 286 29.21 20.14 -19.69
C ALA A 286 30.52 19.68 -19.03
N ALA A 287 31.29 20.63 -18.51
CA ALA A 287 32.43 20.38 -17.63
C ALA A 287 32.02 20.56 -16.17
N ARG A 288 32.22 19.54 -15.35
CA ARG A 288 32.04 19.61 -13.90
C ARG A 288 33.40 19.78 -13.25
N LEU A 289 33.62 20.94 -12.66
CA LEU A 289 34.80 21.22 -11.87
C LEU A 289 34.51 20.89 -10.40
N SER A 290 35.34 20.09 -9.77
CA SER A 290 35.19 19.65 -8.39
C SER A 290 36.48 19.83 -7.58
N SER A 291 36.34 19.87 -6.25
CA SER A 291 37.45 20.03 -5.31
C SER A 291 37.32 19.04 -4.14
N PRO A 292 38.43 18.64 -3.50
CA PRO A 292 38.41 17.63 -2.42
C PRO A 292 37.57 18.02 -1.21
N ASN A 293 37.31 19.31 -1.00
CA ASN A 293 36.45 19.83 0.07
C ASN A 293 34.95 19.71 -0.23
N GLY A 294 34.57 19.00 -1.30
CA GLY A 294 33.18 18.79 -1.71
C GLY A 294 32.58 19.91 -2.56
N TRP A 295 33.33 20.98 -2.87
CA TRP A 295 32.85 22.01 -3.79
C TRP A 295 32.79 21.45 -5.21
N GLN A 296 31.71 21.75 -5.92
CA GLN A 296 31.56 21.42 -7.33
C GLN A 296 30.80 22.52 -8.09
N ARG A 297 31.06 22.62 -9.39
CA ARG A 297 30.37 23.53 -10.30
C ARG A 297 30.27 22.93 -11.69
N LEU A 298 29.07 22.96 -12.26
CA LEU A 298 28.80 22.56 -13.64
C LEU A 298 28.89 23.77 -14.57
N ILE A 299 29.60 23.62 -15.68
CA ILE A 299 29.84 24.66 -16.68
C ILE A 299 29.43 24.08 -18.04
N PRO A 300 28.29 24.53 -18.61
CA PRO A 300 27.86 24.08 -19.93
C PRO A 300 28.89 24.45 -21.00
N LEU A 301 29.17 23.54 -21.94
CA LEU A 301 30.05 23.83 -23.08
C LEU A 301 29.28 24.41 -24.29
N GLY A 302 27.99 24.71 -24.10
CA GLY A 302 27.14 25.41 -25.07
C GLY A 302 26.70 24.58 -26.27
N SER A 303 27.09 23.31 -26.34
CA SER A 303 26.78 22.43 -27.46
C SER A 303 25.73 21.39 -27.10
N THR A 304 24.72 21.31 -27.95
CA THR A 304 23.64 20.33 -27.89
C THR A 304 23.52 19.67 -29.25
N ALA A 305 23.51 18.35 -29.30
CA ALA A 305 23.30 17.58 -30.52
C ALA A 305 22.02 16.74 -30.42
N VAL A 306 21.31 16.55 -31.54
CA VAL A 306 20.12 15.69 -31.58
C VAL A 306 20.57 14.24 -31.72
N VAL A 307 20.02 13.36 -30.89
CA VAL A 307 20.21 11.92 -30.96
C VAL A 307 19.21 11.33 -31.94
N SER A 308 19.70 10.79 -33.05
CA SER A 308 18.89 10.10 -34.07
C SER A 308 19.36 8.66 -34.21
N ASN A 309 18.44 7.68 -34.15
CA ASN A 309 18.77 6.25 -34.25
C ASN A 309 19.86 5.80 -33.25
N GLY A 310 19.88 6.39 -32.05
CA GLY A 310 20.84 6.04 -31.01
C GLY A 310 22.26 6.49 -31.25
N VAL A 311 22.53 7.32 -32.26
CA VAL A 311 23.85 7.83 -32.56
C VAL A 311 23.81 9.35 -32.64
N THR A 312 24.80 10.00 -32.06
CA THR A 312 25.05 11.43 -32.28
C THR A 312 26.51 11.78 -31.96
N GLU A 313 26.92 12.96 -32.40
CA GLU A 313 28.20 13.55 -32.03
C GLU A 313 27.97 15.00 -31.63
N VAL A 314 28.60 15.41 -30.53
CA VAL A 314 28.57 16.79 -30.05
C VAL A 314 29.99 17.29 -29.87
N THR A 315 30.26 18.52 -30.32
CA THR A 315 31.55 19.20 -30.14
C THR A 315 31.37 20.35 -29.17
N GLY A 316 32.27 20.55 -28.23
CA GLY A 316 32.28 21.68 -27.30
C GLY A 316 33.69 22.23 -27.13
N THR A 317 33.80 23.48 -26.69
CA THR A 317 35.11 24.09 -26.42
C THR A 317 35.29 24.28 -24.92
N LEU A 318 36.37 23.72 -24.37
CA LEU A 318 36.82 23.98 -23.02
C LEU A 318 37.66 25.26 -23.01
N ASP A 319 37.12 26.34 -22.41
CA ASP A 319 37.88 27.56 -22.13
C ASP A 319 38.60 27.40 -20.78
N LEU A 320 39.87 26.98 -20.85
CA LEU A 320 40.69 26.69 -19.67
C LEU A 320 41.02 27.96 -18.87
N ALA A 321 41.13 29.11 -19.55
CA ALA A 321 41.31 30.40 -18.88
C ALA A 321 40.08 30.79 -18.06
N GLN A 322 38.87 30.56 -18.59
CA GLN A 322 37.63 30.77 -17.86
C GLN A 322 37.50 29.81 -16.67
N LEU A 323 37.88 28.54 -16.84
CA LEU A 323 37.87 27.53 -15.78
C LEU A 323 38.82 27.91 -14.64
N GLN A 324 40.04 28.34 -14.97
CA GLN A 324 41.00 28.82 -13.97
C GLN A 324 40.46 30.07 -13.24
N ALA A 325 39.87 31.02 -13.97
CA ALA A 325 39.27 32.21 -13.35
C ALA A 325 38.11 31.88 -12.40
N VAL A 326 37.40 30.77 -12.62
CA VAL A 326 36.39 30.25 -11.68
C VAL A 326 37.07 29.70 -10.43
N VAL A 327 38.11 28.86 -10.57
CA VAL A 327 38.90 28.33 -9.46
C VAL A 327 39.43 29.47 -8.58
N ASP A 328 40.13 30.44 -9.19
CA ASP A 328 40.75 31.56 -8.48
C ASP A 328 39.74 32.42 -7.72
N ARG A 329 38.54 32.58 -8.29
CA ARG A 329 37.46 33.34 -7.65
C ARG A 329 36.90 32.61 -6.43
N VAL A 330 36.78 31.30 -6.51
CA VAL A 330 36.31 30.47 -5.39
C VAL A 330 37.36 30.50 -4.28
N GLN A 331 38.61 30.19 -4.59
CA GLN A 331 39.71 30.17 -3.62
C GLN A 331 39.87 31.50 -2.87
N ARG A 332 39.82 32.63 -3.59
CA ARG A 332 39.89 33.97 -2.95
C ARG A 332 38.73 34.25 -1.99
N ARG A 333 37.55 33.70 -2.24
CA ARG A 333 36.36 33.91 -1.38
C ARG A 333 36.29 32.95 -0.21
N THR A 334 36.77 31.72 -0.39
CA THR A 334 36.70 30.66 0.62
C THR A 334 37.96 30.58 1.48
N GLY A 335 39.06 31.19 1.05
CA GLY A 335 40.37 31.02 1.70
C GLY A 335 40.97 29.62 1.53
N SER A 336 40.41 28.79 0.65
CA SER A 336 40.87 27.41 0.44
C SER A 336 42.09 27.37 -0.47
N SER A 337 43.15 26.68 -0.06
CA SER A 337 44.33 26.35 -0.87
C SER A 337 43.94 25.25 -1.87
N GLY A 338 43.62 25.62 -3.11
CA GLY A 338 43.07 24.67 -4.06
C GLY A 338 44.16 23.84 -4.76
N VAL A 339 44.62 22.81 -4.07
CA VAL A 339 45.45 21.74 -4.66
C VAL A 339 44.53 20.59 -5.06
N GLY A 340 44.65 20.12 -6.31
CA GLY A 340 43.98 18.91 -6.80
C GLY A 340 42.53 19.10 -7.21
N GLN A 341 42.21 20.07 -8.08
CA GLN A 341 40.88 20.09 -8.72
C GLN A 341 40.75 18.92 -9.70
N GLN A 342 39.53 18.43 -9.82
CA GLN A 342 39.16 17.46 -10.84
C GLN A 342 38.17 18.12 -11.79
N LEU A 343 38.33 17.85 -13.08
CA LEU A 343 37.42 18.27 -14.13
C LEU A 343 36.84 17.03 -14.78
N ASP A 344 35.54 16.85 -14.68
CA ASP A 344 34.82 15.74 -15.33
C ASP A 344 34.05 16.27 -16.54
N LEU A 345 34.29 15.68 -17.71
CA LEU A 345 33.41 15.87 -18.86
C LEU A 345 32.17 15.02 -18.67
N VAL A 346 31.04 15.67 -18.47
CA VAL A 346 29.74 15.05 -18.21
C VAL A 346 28.85 15.23 -19.42
N SER A 347 28.34 14.12 -19.94
CA SER A 347 27.36 14.08 -21.02
C SER A 347 25.99 13.75 -20.44
N THR A 348 24.95 14.48 -20.85
CA THR A 348 23.57 14.21 -20.42
C THR A 348 22.70 13.99 -21.64
N VAL A 349 21.93 12.91 -21.67
CA VAL A 349 20.95 12.66 -22.74
C VAL A 349 19.56 12.93 -22.22
N THR A 350 18.90 13.95 -22.73
CA THR A 350 17.52 14.28 -22.42
C THR A 350 16.60 13.78 -23.53
N GLY A 351 15.53 13.05 -23.18
CA GLY A 351 14.60 12.47 -24.16
C GLY A 351 13.68 11.43 -23.53
N ARG A 352 12.70 10.93 -24.28
CA ARG A 352 11.89 9.78 -23.85
C ARG A 352 12.79 8.55 -23.75
N SER A 353 13.17 8.16 -22.54
CA SER A 353 13.82 6.86 -22.33
C SER A 353 12.86 5.74 -22.73
N ALA A 354 13.41 4.66 -23.28
CA ALA A 354 12.65 3.47 -23.61
C ALA A 354 12.23 2.66 -22.37
N THR A 355 12.64 3.10 -21.18
CA THR A 355 12.22 2.52 -19.91
C THR A 355 10.86 3.09 -19.48
N ALA A 356 10.00 2.22 -18.96
CA ALA A 356 8.66 2.61 -18.50
C ALA A 356 8.64 3.68 -17.39
N THR A 357 9.79 3.95 -16.78
CA THR A 357 9.98 4.90 -15.69
C THR A 357 10.37 6.31 -16.15
N GLY A 358 10.70 6.52 -17.43
CA GLY A 358 11.15 7.83 -17.93
C GLY A 358 12.46 8.32 -17.31
N ALA A 359 13.26 7.41 -16.75
CA ALA A 359 14.54 7.75 -16.12
C ALA A 359 15.56 8.23 -17.17
N VAL A 360 16.32 9.26 -16.82
CA VAL A 360 17.44 9.75 -17.64
C VAL A 360 18.61 8.78 -17.48
N PRO A 361 19.19 8.24 -18.56
CA PRO A 361 20.32 7.32 -18.45
C PRO A 361 21.52 8.03 -17.81
N GLN A 362 22.11 7.40 -16.79
CA GLN A 362 23.33 7.90 -16.18
C GLN A 362 24.52 7.52 -17.06
N LEU A 363 25.10 8.53 -17.69
CA LEU A 363 26.25 8.37 -18.56
C LEU A 363 27.56 8.50 -17.78
N PRO A 364 28.58 7.69 -18.11
CA PRO A 364 29.90 7.78 -17.48
C PRO A 364 30.59 9.09 -17.90
N SER A 365 31.41 9.63 -17.01
CA SER A 365 32.21 10.82 -17.28
C SER A 365 33.64 10.47 -17.65
N VAL A 366 34.34 11.43 -18.27
CA VAL A 366 35.79 11.36 -18.50
C VAL A 366 36.46 12.40 -17.60
N SER A 367 37.33 11.91 -16.72
CA SER A 367 37.93 12.71 -15.65
C SER A 367 39.32 13.20 -16.03
N PHE A 368 39.63 14.41 -15.57
CA PHE A 368 40.91 15.07 -15.73
C PHE A 368 41.35 15.65 -14.41
N ARG A 369 42.65 15.62 -14.14
CA ARG A 369 43.26 16.42 -13.07
C ARG A 369 43.50 17.82 -13.61
N PHE A 370 43.03 18.84 -12.90
CA PHE A 370 43.16 20.23 -13.27
C PHE A 370 43.86 21.00 -12.15
N GLY A 371 44.93 21.72 -12.48
CA GLY A 371 45.73 22.46 -11.51
C GLY A 371 47.16 22.67 -11.99
N ASP A 372 47.91 23.53 -11.30
CA ASP A 372 49.33 23.82 -11.57
C ASP A 372 49.63 24.17 -13.04
N GLY A 373 48.68 24.85 -13.69
CA GLY A 373 48.78 25.24 -15.10
C GLY A 373 48.58 24.10 -16.10
N GLN A 374 48.10 22.93 -15.66
CA GLN A 374 47.92 21.73 -16.47
C GLN A 374 46.50 21.16 -16.37
N LEU A 375 46.06 20.54 -17.46
CA LEU A 375 44.92 19.63 -17.49
C LEU A 375 45.42 18.27 -18.00
N VAL A 376 45.34 17.24 -17.18
CA VAL A 376 45.87 15.90 -17.48
C VAL A 376 44.76 14.87 -17.41
N LEU A 377 44.59 14.08 -18.46
CA LEU A 377 43.62 12.98 -18.50
C LEU A 377 43.90 11.99 -17.36
N ASP A 378 42.87 11.67 -16.58
CA ASP A 378 42.94 10.67 -15.51
C ASP A 378 42.46 9.31 -16.02
N ASP A 379 43.21 8.75 -16.98
CA ASP A 379 42.96 7.45 -17.57
C ASP A 379 44.30 6.72 -17.74
N GLY A 380 44.53 5.69 -16.92
CA GLY A 380 45.81 5.00 -16.87
C GLY A 380 46.17 4.33 -18.21
N HIS A 381 47.40 4.53 -18.69
CA HIS A 381 47.96 3.90 -19.90
C HIS A 381 47.16 4.15 -21.20
N HIS A 382 46.52 5.31 -21.33
CA HIS A 382 45.83 5.71 -22.55
C HIS A 382 46.81 5.90 -23.73
N SER A 383 46.45 5.38 -24.91
CA SER A 383 47.22 5.55 -26.14
C SER A 383 46.99 6.92 -26.75
N ARG A 384 48.06 7.69 -27.00
CA ARG A 384 47.98 9.00 -27.67
C ARG A 384 47.16 8.94 -28.97
N GLY A 385 46.22 9.86 -29.12
CA GLY A 385 45.34 10.01 -30.28
C GLY A 385 44.11 9.09 -30.28
N ALA A 386 44.03 8.07 -29.42
CA ALA A 386 42.84 7.25 -29.31
C ALA A 386 41.72 8.02 -28.60
N PRO A 387 40.43 7.77 -28.91
CA PRO A 387 39.34 8.29 -28.09
C PRO A 387 39.26 7.55 -26.75
N VAL A 388 38.89 8.27 -25.69
CA VAL A 388 38.58 7.69 -24.38
C VAL A 388 37.16 7.12 -24.42
N THR A 389 37.07 5.79 -24.41
CA THR A 389 35.78 5.09 -24.43
C THR A 389 35.28 4.80 -23.01
N ARG A 390 34.02 5.12 -22.74
CA ARG A 390 33.30 4.70 -21.53
C ARG A 390 31.96 4.08 -21.90
N THR A 391 31.52 3.10 -21.12
CA THR A 391 30.23 2.42 -21.33
C THR A 391 29.41 2.37 -20.03
N ALA A 392 28.09 2.45 -20.17
CA ALA A 392 27.13 2.21 -19.09
C ALA A 392 26.00 1.34 -19.60
N THR A 393 25.48 0.47 -18.74
CA THR A 393 24.38 -0.44 -19.07
C THR A 393 23.12 0.01 -18.34
N GLU A 394 22.06 0.32 -19.08
CA GLU A 394 20.72 0.59 -18.55
C GLU A 394 19.85 -0.67 -18.73
N THR A 395 19.16 -1.09 -17.66
CA THR A 395 18.18 -2.17 -17.75
C THR A 395 16.84 -1.64 -18.23
N VAL A 396 16.30 -2.22 -19.31
CA VAL A 396 14.98 -1.85 -19.81
C VAL A 396 13.95 -2.67 -19.07
N THR A 397 13.08 -1.97 -18.36
CA THR A 397 11.99 -2.59 -17.63
C THR A 397 10.65 -2.31 -18.32
N ALA A 398 9.83 -3.35 -18.47
CA ALA A 398 8.46 -3.20 -18.94
C ALA A 398 7.61 -2.43 -17.93
N ALA A 399 6.64 -1.65 -18.43
CA ALA A 399 5.61 -1.08 -17.58
C ALA A 399 4.86 -2.25 -16.90
N ALA A 400 4.76 -2.21 -15.57
CA ALA A 400 4.03 -3.21 -14.81
C ALA A 400 2.54 -3.16 -15.21
N SER A 401 2.15 -4.00 -16.16
CA SER A 401 0.76 -4.13 -16.63
C SER A 401 -0.02 -5.19 -15.85
N GLY A 402 0.59 -5.83 -14.87
CA GLY A 402 -0.06 -6.79 -13.97
C GLY A 402 -0.71 -6.10 -12.77
N GLY A 403 -2.04 -6.05 -12.73
CA GLY A 403 -2.75 -5.76 -11.49
C GLY A 403 -2.37 -6.77 -10.39
N ALA A 404 -2.23 -6.30 -9.15
CA ALA A 404 -1.83 -7.11 -7.99
C ALA A 404 -2.50 -8.49 -7.97
N ARG A 405 -1.74 -9.57 -7.75
CA ARG A 405 -2.25 -10.95 -7.67
C ARG A 405 -2.04 -11.52 -6.27
N VAL A 406 -2.88 -12.46 -5.89
CA VAL A 406 -2.82 -13.18 -4.61
C VAL A 406 -2.55 -14.64 -4.94
N ASP A 407 -1.39 -15.12 -4.50
CA ASP A 407 -1.03 -16.53 -4.63
C ASP A 407 -1.50 -17.30 -3.39
N PHE A 408 -2.27 -18.36 -3.62
CA PHE A 408 -2.74 -19.24 -2.56
C PHE A 408 -2.82 -20.69 -3.06
N ALA A 409 -2.14 -21.61 -2.39
CA ALA A 409 -2.15 -23.05 -2.70
C ALA A 409 -1.85 -23.39 -4.19
N GLY A 410 -0.95 -22.63 -4.82
CA GLY A 410 -0.57 -22.83 -6.24
C GLY A 410 -1.49 -22.16 -7.27
N LEU A 411 -2.52 -21.44 -6.83
CA LEU A 411 -3.42 -20.66 -7.70
C LEU A 411 -3.10 -19.16 -7.59
N SER A 412 -2.93 -18.49 -8.72
CA SER A 412 -2.70 -17.03 -8.80
C SER A 412 -3.93 -16.29 -9.31
N VAL A 413 -4.63 -15.62 -8.40
CA VAL A 413 -5.90 -14.93 -8.66
C VAL A 413 -5.69 -13.42 -8.58
N ALA A 414 -6.36 -12.64 -9.43
CA ALA A 414 -6.24 -11.18 -9.36
C ALA A 414 -6.79 -10.66 -8.01
N ALA A 415 -6.05 -9.78 -7.33
CA ALA A 415 -6.39 -9.30 -6.00
C ALA A 415 -7.75 -8.59 -5.95
N TRP A 416 -8.16 -7.94 -7.06
CA TRP A 416 -9.48 -7.33 -7.16
C TRP A 416 -10.61 -8.37 -7.11
N GLN A 417 -10.41 -9.58 -7.67
CA GLN A 417 -11.38 -10.67 -7.63
C GLN A 417 -11.53 -11.20 -6.20
N VAL A 418 -10.41 -11.34 -5.48
CA VAL A 418 -10.41 -11.76 -4.06
C VAL A 418 -11.11 -10.72 -3.18
N ARG A 419 -10.90 -9.42 -3.45
CA ARG A 419 -11.59 -8.32 -2.74
C ARG A 419 -13.08 -8.31 -3.00
N ALA A 420 -13.49 -8.44 -4.27
CA ALA A 420 -14.90 -8.50 -4.64
C ALA A 420 -15.61 -9.69 -3.99
N ALA A 421 -15.00 -10.88 -4.03
CA ALA A 421 -15.53 -12.08 -3.39
C ALA A 421 -15.66 -11.91 -1.85
N GLY A 422 -14.64 -11.34 -1.21
CA GLY A 422 -14.67 -11.05 0.23
C GLY A 422 -15.77 -10.05 0.61
N ALA A 423 -15.92 -8.96 -0.15
CA ALA A 423 -16.95 -7.95 0.09
C ALA A 423 -18.36 -8.51 -0.08
N VAL A 424 -18.61 -9.29 -1.14
CA VAL A 424 -19.89 -9.96 -1.38
C VAL A 424 -20.23 -10.93 -0.24
N ALA A 425 -19.25 -11.72 0.23
CA ALA A 425 -19.46 -12.66 1.32
C ALA A 425 -19.84 -11.96 2.65
N VAL A 426 -19.22 -10.81 2.96
CA VAL A 426 -19.58 -10.01 4.14
C VAL A 426 -21.00 -9.46 4.04
N VAL A 427 -21.38 -8.88 2.90
CA VAL A 427 -22.71 -8.29 2.69
C VAL A 427 -23.80 -9.36 2.77
N LEU A 428 -23.63 -10.48 2.06
CA LEU A 428 -24.59 -11.59 2.09
C LEU A 428 -24.67 -12.21 3.48
N GLY A 429 -23.53 -12.39 4.16
CA GLY A 429 -23.48 -12.90 5.52
C GLY A 429 -24.21 -11.99 6.52
N ALA A 430 -24.02 -10.68 6.42
CA ALA A 430 -24.71 -9.70 7.25
C ALA A 430 -26.23 -9.68 6.99
N LEU A 431 -26.67 -9.78 5.73
CA LEU A 431 -28.09 -9.87 5.37
C LEU A 431 -28.74 -11.14 5.93
N VAL A 432 -28.12 -12.31 5.71
CA VAL A 432 -28.64 -13.60 6.20
C VAL A 432 -28.65 -13.66 7.73
N GLY A 433 -27.58 -13.17 8.38
CA GLY A 433 -27.50 -13.05 9.83
C GLY A 433 -28.55 -12.07 10.39
N GLY A 434 -28.79 -10.96 9.69
CA GLY A 434 -29.82 -9.97 10.01
C GLY A 434 -31.24 -10.56 9.95
N VAL A 435 -31.55 -11.32 8.90
CA VAL A 435 -32.83 -12.05 8.77
C VAL A 435 -33.01 -13.04 9.92
N GLY A 436 -31.97 -13.81 10.28
CA GLY A 436 -32.01 -14.69 11.44
C GLY A 436 -32.20 -13.96 12.77
N LEU A 437 -31.61 -12.77 12.93
CA LEU A 437 -31.79 -11.90 14.10
C LEU A 437 -33.23 -11.37 14.23
N VAL A 438 -33.87 -10.98 13.13
CA VAL A 438 -35.26 -10.52 13.13
C VAL A 438 -36.22 -11.69 13.33
N GLY A 439 -35.95 -12.86 12.73
CA GLY A 439 -36.74 -14.08 12.91
C GLY A 439 -36.80 -14.55 14.37
N CYS A 440 -35.66 -14.64 15.06
CA CYS A 440 -35.63 -14.98 16.49
C CYS A 440 -36.33 -13.96 17.40
N ARG A 441 -36.42 -12.68 16.98
CA ARG A 441 -37.13 -11.65 17.76
C ARG A 441 -38.64 -11.70 17.58
N ARG A 442 -39.13 -12.36 16.52
CA ARG A 442 -40.55 -12.46 16.18
C ARG A 442 -41.19 -13.78 16.62
N ASP A 443 -40.40 -14.78 17.00
CA ASP A 443 -40.90 -16.07 17.45
C ASP A 443 -40.96 -16.14 18.99
N PRO A 444 -42.15 -15.98 19.61
CA PRO A 444 -42.32 -16.01 21.07
C PRO A 444 -42.03 -17.40 21.66
N LEU A 445 -41.91 -18.44 20.84
CA LEU A 445 -41.68 -19.83 21.27
C LEU A 445 -40.20 -20.25 21.14
N ALA A 446 -39.33 -19.36 20.64
CA ALA A 446 -37.91 -19.67 20.37
C ALA A 446 -37.08 -20.02 21.62
N GLY A 447 -37.60 -19.78 22.83
CA GLY A 447 -36.97 -20.14 24.11
C GLY A 447 -37.42 -21.49 24.70
N LEU A 448 -38.45 -22.13 24.14
CA LEU A 448 -38.99 -23.38 24.70
C LEU A 448 -38.14 -24.59 24.32
N THR A 449 -37.70 -25.33 25.31
CA THR A 449 -37.00 -26.62 25.14
C THR A 449 -37.94 -27.79 24.90
N LYS A 450 -39.26 -27.61 25.07
CA LYS A 450 -40.30 -28.65 24.97
C LYS A 450 -41.22 -28.45 23.75
N PRO A 451 -41.84 -29.53 23.23
CA PRO A 451 -42.75 -29.44 22.10
C PRO A 451 -44.02 -28.68 22.49
N VAL A 452 -44.32 -27.63 21.72
CA VAL A 452 -45.63 -26.98 21.73
C VAL A 452 -46.57 -27.87 20.92
N ILE A 453 -47.65 -28.33 21.55
CA ILE A 453 -48.63 -29.21 20.90
C ILE A 453 -49.78 -28.35 20.42
N THR A 454 -49.93 -28.23 19.10
CA THR A 454 -51.07 -27.54 18.50
C THR A 454 -52.28 -28.45 18.54
N VAL A 455 -53.35 -28.00 19.20
CA VAL A 455 -54.62 -28.74 19.29
C VAL A 455 -55.60 -28.10 18.32
N THR A 456 -56.26 -28.92 17.49
CA THR A 456 -57.15 -28.45 16.42
C THR A 456 -58.62 -28.43 16.81
N ASP A 457 -59.01 -29.03 17.94
CA ASP A 457 -60.40 -29.06 18.40
C ASP A 457 -60.46 -29.12 19.94
N HIS A 458 -61.37 -28.35 20.55
CA HIS A 458 -61.67 -28.44 21.98
C HIS A 458 -63.19 -28.51 22.18
N GLN A 459 -63.72 -29.72 22.27
CA GLN A 459 -65.03 -29.91 22.91
C GLN A 459 -64.79 -30.08 24.42
N GLN A 460 -65.33 -29.14 25.20
CA GLN A 460 -65.39 -29.11 26.67
C GLN A 460 -64.11 -28.69 27.43
N VAL A 461 -63.89 -27.38 27.51
CA VAL A 461 -63.12 -26.76 28.61
C VAL A 461 -64.12 -26.14 29.59
N ALA A 462 -64.24 -26.69 30.79
CA ALA A 462 -65.29 -26.29 31.75
C ALA A 462 -64.94 -25.05 32.60
N THR A 463 -63.66 -24.72 32.78
CA THR A 463 -63.22 -23.52 33.52
C THR A 463 -61.81 -23.11 33.12
N ALA A 464 -61.65 -21.90 32.59
CA ALA A 464 -60.35 -21.29 32.31
C ALA A 464 -60.09 -20.09 33.23
N VAL A 465 -58.87 -19.95 33.73
CA VAL A 465 -58.37 -18.80 34.50
C VAL A 465 -57.43 -18.02 33.61
N GLU A 466 -57.70 -16.75 33.35
CA GLU A 466 -56.79 -15.92 32.55
C GLU A 466 -55.53 -15.55 33.34
N THR A 467 -54.37 -15.73 32.74
CA THR A 467 -53.11 -15.20 33.26
C THR A 467 -52.88 -13.79 32.73
N SER A 468 -52.17 -12.98 33.51
CA SER A 468 -51.90 -11.58 33.18
C SER A 468 -50.97 -11.38 31.98
N SER A 469 -50.23 -12.42 31.57
CA SER A 469 -49.34 -12.38 30.41
C SER A 469 -48.90 -13.77 29.95
N LEU A 470 -48.57 -13.90 28.65
CA LEU A 470 -47.98 -15.11 28.07
C LEU A 470 -46.67 -15.52 28.78
N ASN A 471 -45.84 -14.54 29.19
CA ASN A 471 -44.61 -14.82 29.92
C ASN A 471 -44.89 -15.46 31.28
N GLY A 472 -45.94 -15.03 31.98
CA GLY A 472 -46.35 -15.64 33.25
C GLY A 472 -46.78 -17.10 33.09
N LEU A 473 -47.42 -17.46 31.98
CA LEU A 473 -47.77 -18.84 31.65
C LEU A 473 -46.52 -19.68 31.30
N LEU A 474 -45.56 -19.10 30.56
CA LEU A 474 -44.31 -19.77 30.21
C LEU A 474 -43.40 -20.02 31.43
N ASP A 475 -43.36 -19.09 32.39
CA ASP A 475 -42.59 -19.26 33.65
C ASP A 475 -43.18 -20.37 34.53
N LEU A 476 -44.52 -20.51 34.56
CA LEU A 476 -45.21 -21.61 35.25
C LEU A 476 -44.91 -22.95 34.58
N ALA A 477 -45.04 -23.02 33.26
CA ALA A 477 -44.74 -24.22 32.49
C ALA A 477 -43.27 -24.65 32.66
N HIS A 478 -42.34 -23.70 32.74
CA HIS A 478 -40.93 -23.98 33.04
C HIS A 478 -40.72 -24.47 34.48
N ARG A 479 -41.41 -23.89 35.46
CA ARG A 479 -41.28 -24.25 36.88
C ARG A 479 -41.83 -25.64 37.17
N TYR A 480 -42.93 -26.01 36.55
CA TYR A 480 -43.63 -27.29 36.79
C TYR A 480 -43.38 -28.35 35.71
N ASP A 481 -42.54 -28.03 34.72
CA ASP A 481 -42.10 -28.91 33.65
C ASP A 481 -43.25 -29.45 32.76
N TRP A 482 -44.30 -28.66 32.55
CA TRP A 482 -45.51 -29.06 31.82
C TRP A 482 -45.47 -28.67 30.33
N PRO A 483 -46.17 -29.43 29.45
CA PRO A 483 -46.30 -29.07 28.04
C PRO A 483 -47.29 -27.90 27.85
N VAL A 484 -46.94 -26.96 26.97
CA VAL A 484 -47.81 -25.84 26.59
C VAL A 484 -48.63 -26.23 25.36
N LEU A 485 -49.95 -26.08 25.45
CA LEU A 485 -50.88 -26.33 24.34
C LEU A 485 -51.11 -25.02 23.58
N HIS A 486 -51.05 -25.07 22.25
CA HIS A 486 -51.35 -23.92 21.39
C HIS A 486 -52.66 -24.16 20.64
N LEU A 487 -53.61 -23.25 20.83
CA LEU A 487 -54.88 -23.21 20.11
C LEU A 487 -54.83 -22.04 19.12
N PRO A 488 -54.75 -22.32 17.81
CA PRO A 488 -54.81 -21.29 16.80
C PRO A 488 -56.27 -20.83 16.62
N ALA A 489 -56.56 -19.56 16.90
CA ALA A 489 -57.82 -18.92 16.51
C ALA A 489 -57.57 -17.89 15.39
N PRO A 490 -58.60 -17.50 14.60
CA PRO A 490 -58.44 -16.64 13.42
C PRO A 490 -57.81 -15.28 13.72
N ASP A 491 -58.07 -14.72 14.91
CA ASP A 491 -57.63 -13.38 15.30
C ASP A 491 -56.67 -13.37 16.51
N GLU A 492 -56.52 -14.48 17.23
CA GLU A 492 -55.73 -14.55 18.47
C GLU A 492 -55.18 -15.97 18.73
N SER A 493 -53.97 -16.09 19.28
CA SER A 493 -53.43 -17.38 19.72
C SER A 493 -53.64 -17.55 21.22
N ILE A 494 -54.31 -18.65 21.61
CA ILE A 494 -54.56 -18.99 23.01
C ILE A 494 -53.57 -20.09 23.41
N TYR A 495 -52.83 -19.84 24.48
CA TYR A 495 -51.95 -20.84 25.08
C TYR A 495 -52.58 -21.38 26.35
N LEU A 496 -52.64 -22.71 26.48
CA LEU A 496 -53.25 -23.38 27.61
C LEU A 496 -52.25 -24.25 28.39
N GLU A 497 -52.44 -24.28 29.70
CA GLU A 497 -51.77 -25.19 30.63
C GLU A 497 -52.79 -25.82 31.59
N ARG A 498 -52.67 -27.13 31.85
CA ARG A 498 -53.57 -27.88 32.74
C ARG A 498 -53.16 -27.67 34.20
N VAL A 499 -54.05 -27.12 35.01
CA VAL A 499 -53.91 -27.04 36.47
C VAL A 499 -54.65 -28.22 37.09
N CYS A 500 -53.94 -29.04 37.86
CA CYS A 500 -54.52 -30.15 38.62
C CYS A 500 -55.37 -29.65 39.80
#